data_AF-A0A8J6QML1-F1
#
_entry.id   AF-A0A8J6QML1-F1
#
_cell.length_a   1.000
_cell.length_b   1.000
_cell.length_c   1.000
_cell.angle_alpha   90.00
_cell.angle_beta   90.00
_cell.angle_gamma   90.00
#
_symmetry.space_group_name_H-M   'P 1'
#
loop_
_entity.id
_entity.type
_entity.pdbx_description
1 polymer ?
#
loop_
_entity_poly.entity_id
_entity_poly.type
_entity_poly.pdbx_seq_one_letter_code
_entity_poly.pdbx_strand_id
1 'polypeptide(L)'
;METLRQWILALDSVLGSAAYFPYLLLGTGLFFTLYLGFPQIRYFNHAWKVVRGKGKYDHSKLEGDTSHFQALSTALSGTVGTGNIGGVAFAIFLGGPAALFWMWMTAFFGMTTKFVEVTLSHKYRVKTTDGTMAGGPMYFMDRRLNMRWLAIIFAIATVISSFGTGSLPQMNNIAQGMEATFGIDPWVTGGVLAILLALVILGGIKRIAAVTSRIVPLMAVLYVVGALAVIAYNVENLVPSFVSVFQDAFTGSAAVGGFLGASFAYAFNRGVNRGLFSNEAGQGSAPIAHASAKADEPVSEGMVSILEPFIDTIIICTLTGMVILSSGVWTDKHNNIFDRSDMTYVSGQYSDTDPADREQLGRFLNGLDSEVTAFTGTLLIAKGRNMSGDATLMAARSVAENVVYRAGGAPYDGVLEVKNGRLVTPVEDGEPLAITVRGDSLVHSARLTTIAFKQGYLGDYGQYIVSIGLLLFAFSTAIAWSYYGDRAIIYLVGVRGVMPYRVFYVAGFFWAAVADTSLVWDLAAVAIVLMTLPNLFGLLMLSKEMKQTVKDYWQKQEP
;
A
#
# COMPACT_ATOMS: atom_id res chain seq x y z
N MET A 1 -21.64 14.44 -2.49
CA MET A 1 -20.53 13.47 -2.59
C MET A 1 -19.36 14.06 -3.37
N GLU A 2 -19.58 14.54 -4.60
CA GLU A 2 -18.50 15.12 -5.43
C GLU A 2 -17.78 16.31 -4.79
N THR A 3 -18.50 17.27 -4.21
CA THR A 3 -17.89 18.42 -3.51
C THR A 3 -17.01 17.97 -2.34
N LEU A 4 -17.48 17.01 -1.53
CA LEU A 4 -16.70 16.45 -0.42
C LEU A 4 -15.42 15.77 -0.92
N ARG A 5 -15.52 14.98 -2.00
CA ARG A 5 -14.38 14.33 -2.63
C ARG A 5 -13.36 15.35 -3.13
N GLN A 6 -13.81 16.42 -3.79
CA GLN A 6 -12.92 17.50 -4.24
C GLN A 6 -12.22 18.20 -3.08
N TRP A 7 -12.90 18.45 -1.96
CA TRP A 7 -12.29 18.98 -0.75
C TRP A 7 -11.22 18.03 -0.16
N ILE A 8 -11.48 16.73 -0.13
CA ILE A 8 -10.52 15.71 0.33
C ILE A 8 -9.29 15.69 -0.55
N LEU A 9 -9.47 15.70 -1.87
CA LEU A 9 -8.37 15.73 -2.85
C LEU A 9 -7.55 17.03 -2.75
N ALA A 10 -8.20 18.16 -2.47
CA ALA A 10 -7.52 19.43 -2.23
C ALA A 10 -6.69 19.41 -0.94
N LEU A 11 -7.16 18.73 0.12
CA LEU A 11 -6.36 18.52 1.32
C LEU A 11 -5.18 17.60 1.06
N ASP A 12 -5.39 16.48 0.37
CA ASP A 12 -4.32 15.53 0.04
C ASP A 12 -3.21 16.18 -0.80
N SER A 13 -3.56 17.06 -1.75
CA SER A 13 -2.57 17.76 -2.60
C SER A 13 -1.61 18.67 -1.82
N VAL A 14 -2.05 19.20 -0.67
CA VAL A 14 -1.23 20.04 0.23
C VAL A 14 -0.57 19.21 1.34
N LEU A 15 -1.04 17.98 1.56
CA LEU A 15 -0.58 17.08 2.61
C LEU A 15 0.24 15.92 2.02
N GLY A 16 -0.39 14.78 1.72
CA GLY A 16 0.31 13.54 1.34
C GLY A 16 0.88 13.53 -0.07
N SER A 17 0.18 14.19 -0.99
CA SER A 17 0.60 14.36 -2.37
C SER A 17 1.47 15.61 -2.57
N ALA A 18 1.75 16.37 -1.51
CA ALA A 18 2.61 17.54 -1.58
C ALA A 18 4.08 17.15 -1.74
N ALA A 19 4.83 17.97 -2.49
CA ALA A 19 6.23 17.71 -2.80
C ALA A 19 7.11 17.58 -1.55
N TYR A 20 6.81 18.27 -0.44
CA TYR A 20 7.63 18.22 0.77
C TYR A 20 7.51 16.90 1.56
N PHE A 21 6.40 16.16 1.40
CA PHE A 21 6.07 15.04 2.28
C PHE A 21 7.08 13.88 2.18
N PRO A 22 7.46 13.40 0.96
CA PRO A 22 8.54 12.41 0.80
C PRO A 22 9.87 12.84 1.42
N TYR A 23 10.24 14.12 1.31
CA TYR A 23 11.49 14.63 1.88
C TYR A 23 11.45 14.65 3.41
N LEU A 24 10.31 15.01 4.01
CA LEU A 24 10.15 14.96 5.47
C LEU A 24 10.25 13.53 5.99
N LEU A 25 9.60 12.58 5.32
CA LEU A 25 9.61 11.17 5.69
C LEU A 25 11.02 10.57 5.60
N LEU A 26 11.64 10.65 4.42
CA LEU A 26 12.99 10.14 4.20
C LEU A 26 14.02 10.90 5.03
N GLY A 27 13.88 12.22 5.14
CA GLY A 27 14.76 13.08 5.92
C GLY A 27 14.76 12.72 7.40
N THR A 28 13.59 12.38 7.97
CA THR A 28 13.50 11.91 9.36
C THR A 28 14.21 10.57 9.55
N GLY A 29 14.00 9.61 8.65
CA GLY A 29 14.66 8.31 8.70
C GLY A 29 16.18 8.40 8.48
N LEU A 30 16.63 9.26 7.56
CA LEU A 30 18.05 9.57 7.35
C LEU A 30 18.66 10.24 8.58
N PHE A 31 17.98 11.23 9.15
CA PHE A 31 18.43 11.90 10.38
C PHE A 31 18.66 10.89 11.50
N PHE A 32 17.67 10.04 11.81
CA PHE A 32 17.84 9.06 12.88
C PHE A 32 18.86 7.97 12.53
N THR A 33 18.95 7.58 11.26
CA THR A 33 19.98 6.64 10.79
C THR A 33 21.37 7.18 11.12
N LEU A 34 21.67 8.44 10.80
CA LEU A 34 22.96 9.04 11.11
C LEU A 34 23.12 9.31 12.61
N TYR A 35 22.09 9.89 13.25
CA TYR A 35 22.14 10.34 14.64
C TYR A 35 22.32 9.21 15.66
N LEU A 36 21.72 8.04 15.37
CA LEU A 36 21.84 6.82 16.16
C LEU A 36 22.94 5.90 15.64
N GLY A 37 23.59 6.24 14.51
CA GLY A 37 24.74 5.53 13.96
C GLY A 37 24.40 4.21 13.27
N PHE A 38 23.46 4.17 12.33
CA PHE A 38 23.06 2.98 11.55
C PHE A 38 22.52 1.81 12.38
N PRO A 39 21.48 2.01 13.22
CA PRO A 39 20.89 0.94 14.02
C PRO A 39 20.34 -0.21 13.17
N GLN A 40 19.80 0.07 11.98
CA GLN A 40 19.27 -0.95 11.06
C GLN A 40 20.32 -1.96 10.59
N ILE A 41 21.61 -1.61 10.62
CA ILE A 41 22.72 -2.52 10.32
C ILE A 41 23.25 -3.14 11.63
N ARG A 42 23.62 -2.31 12.61
CA ARG A 42 24.27 -2.78 13.84
C ARG A 42 23.39 -3.68 14.70
N TYR A 43 22.08 -3.41 14.74
CA TYR A 43 21.14 -4.10 15.63
C TYR A 43 20.39 -5.23 14.92
N PHE A 44 20.60 -5.43 13.61
CA PHE A 44 19.88 -6.42 12.81
C PHE A 44 20.00 -7.85 13.36
N ASN A 45 21.23 -8.28 13.65
CA ASN A 45 21.47 -9.61 14.22
C ASN A 45 20.89 -9.74 15.63
N HIS A 46 20.87 -8.65 16.40
CA HIS A 46 20.29 -8.64 17.73
C HIS A 46 18.76 -8.76 17.67
N ALA A 47 18.11 -8.06 16.73
CA ALA A 47 16.67 -8.16 16.48
C ALA A 47 16.22 -9.62 16.27
N TRP A 48 16.95 -10.37 15.43
CA TRP A 48 16.68 -11.80 15.23
C TRP A 48 16.86 -12.63 16.51
N LYS A 49 17.86 -12.32 17.34
CA LYS A 49 18.06 -13.01 18.62
C LYS A 49 16.92 -12.73 19.60
N VAL A 50 16.38 -11.51 19.63
CA VAL A 50 15.24 -11.14 20.47
C VAL A 50 13.97 -11.87 20.01
N VAL A 51 13.68 -11.87 18.70
CA VAL A 51 12.50 -12.58 18.15
C VAL A 51 12.56 -14.09 18.37
N ARG A 52 13.74 -14.70 18.19
CA ARG A 52 13.94 -16.16 18.35
C ARG A 52 14.14 -16.57 19.81
N GLY A 53 14.45 -15.63 20.69
CA GLY A 53 15.01 -15.87 22.02
C GLY A 53 14.00 -16.47 22.97
N LYS A 54 14.09 -17.78 23.23
CA LYS A 54 13.54 -18.40 24.45
C LYS A 54 14.50 -18.12 25.61
N GLY A 55 13.99 -17.79 26.80
CA GLY A 55 14.81 -17.55 27.99
C GLY A 55 15.06 -16.06 28.27
N LYS A 56 16.27 -15.53 27.98
CA LYS A 56 16.71 -14.16 28.36
C LYS A 56 15.76 -13.03 27.92
N TYR A 57 15.02 -13.24 26.83
CA TYR A 57 14.08 -12.26 26.25
C TYR A 57 12.61 -12.70 26.34
N ASP A 58 12.32 -13.88 26.90
CA ASP A 58 10.95 -14.41 27.01
C ASP A 58 10.84 -15.22 28.31
N HIS A 59 10.61 -14.52 29.42
CA HIS A 59 10.39 -15.11 30.74
C HIS A 59 9.10 -14.59 31.40
N SER A 60 8.51 -15.44 32.27
CA SER A 60 7.16 -15.27 32.81
C SER A 60 6.91 -13.99 33.63
N LYS A 61 7.97 -13.28 34.04
CA LYS A 61 7.87 -12.01 34.79
C LYS A 61 7.69 -10.77 33.91
N LEU A 62 7.85 -10.88 32.59
CA LEU A 62 7.72 -9.75 31.67
C LEU A 62 6.27 -9.30 31.52
N GLU A 63 6.01 -8.00 31.67
CA GLU A 63 4.70 -7.43 31.40
C GLU A 63 4.44 -7.28 29.89
N GLY A 64 3.29 -7.77 29.44
CA GLY A 64 2.84 -7.72 28.05
C GLY A 64 1.81 -8.81 27.73
N ASP A 65 1.12 -8.64 26.62
CA ASP A 65 0.06 -9.54 26.15
C ASP A 65 0.57 -10.62 25.19
N THR A 66 1.64 -10.33 24.43
CA THR A 66 2.15 -11.18 23.35
C THR A 66 3.65 -11.40 23.46
N SER A 67 4.18 -12.43 22.79
CA SER A 67 5.63 -12.55 22.58
C SER A 67 6.14 -11.56 21.53
N HIS A 68 7.46 -11.37 21.45
CA HIS A 68 8.12 -10.59 20.40
C HIS A 68 7.72 -11.07 18.98
N PHE A 69 7.74 -12.38 18.74
CA PHE A 69 7.35 -12.95 17.45
C PHE A 69 5.87 -12.69 17.12
N GLN A 70 4.99 -12.77 18.12
CA GLN A 70 3.57 -12.51 17.95
C GLN A 70 3.30 -11.03 17.67
N ALA A 71 4.00 -10.12 18.35
CA ALA A 71 3.91 -8.68 18.10
C ALA A 71 4.42 -8.35 16.68
N LEU A 72 5.60 -8.85 16.31
CA LEU A 72 6.16 -8.72 14.96
C LEU A 72 5.21 -9.29 13.89
N SER A 73 4.65 -10.48 14.12
CA SER A 73 3.70 -11.08 13.17
C SER A 73 2.43 -10.26 13.04
N THR A 74 1.92 -9.69 14.14
CA THR A 74 0.74 -8.81 14.10
C THR A 74 1.04 -7.50 13.37
N ALA A 75 2.22 -6.92 13.60
CA ALA A 75 2.66 -5.73 12.88
C ALA A 75 2.83 -6.01 11.38
N LEU A 76 3.54 -7.09 11.03
CA LEU A 76 3.74 -7.56 9.65
C LEU A 76 2.43 -7.88 8.93
N SER A 77 1.41 -8.42 9.61
CA SER A 77 0.11 -8.60 8.96
C SER A 77 -0.53 -7.26 8.54
N GLY A 78 -0.25 -6.19 9.28
CA GLY A 78 -0.72 -4.84 8.92
C GLY A 78 0.01 -4.24 7.73
N THR A 79 1.30 -4.53 7.56
CA THR A 79 2.14 -3.96 6.49
C THR A 79 2.15 -4.82 5.23
N VAL A 80 2.21 -6.15 5.39
CA VAL A 80 2.25 -7.12 4.29
C VAL A 80 0.83 -7.38 3.79
N GLY A 81 0.39 -6.54 2.87
CA GLY A 81 -0.98 -6.48 2.37
C GLY A 81 -1.07 -6.46 0.84
N THR A 82 -2.22 -6.04 0.32
CA THR A 82 -2.45 -5.86 -1.12
C THR A 82 -1.47 -4.85 -1.75
N GLY A 83 -0.90 -3.95 -0.95
CA GLY A 83 0.15 -3.00 -1.36
C GLY A 83 1.43 -3.68 -1.86
N ASN A 84 1.83 -4.82 -1.29
CA ASN A 84 3.05 -5.53 -1.70
C ASN A 84 2.88 -6.25 -3.05
N ILE A 85 1.64 -6.52 -3.44
CA ILE A 85 1.28 -7.21 -4.68
C ILE A 85 0.91 -6.17 -5.74
N GLY A 86 -0.21 -5.47 -5.53
CA GLY A 86 -0.70 -4.48 -6.48
C GLY A 86 -0.05 -3.11 -6.34
N GLY A 87 0.30 -2.68 -5.13
CA GLY A 87 0.92 -1.36 -4.91
C GLY A 87 2.32 -1.25 -5.53
N VAL A 88 3.14 -2.30 -5.44
CA VAL A 88 4.45 -2.39 -6.13
C VAL A 88 4.27 -2.35 -7.64
N ALA A 89 3.32 -3.14 -8.16
CA ALA A 89 3.02 -3.14 -9.59
C ALA A 89 2.55 -1.78 -10.10
N PHE A 90 1.71 -1.08 -9.32
CA PHE A 90 1.29 0.27 -9.62
C PHE A 90 2.45 1.28 -9.54
N ALA A 91 3.39 1.09 -8.60
CA ALA A 91 4.60 1.92 -8.50
C ALA A 91 5.48 1.80 -9.76
N ILE A 92 5.73 0.57 -10.21
CA ILE A 92 6.51 0.28 -11.42
C ILE A 92 5.77 0.76 -12.67
N PHE A 93 4.46 0.53 -12.76
CA PHE A 93 3.65 1.04 -13.85
C PHE A 93 3.71 2.57 -13.99
N LEU A 94 3.74 3.30 -12.87
CA LEU A 94 3.80 4.76 -12.88
C LEU A 94 5.21 5.31 -13.05
N GLY A 95 6.19 4.74 -12.36
CA GLY A 95 7.54 5.29 -12.20
C GLY A 95 8.65 4.46 -12.83
N GLY A 96 8.32 3.36 -13.50
CA GLY A 96 9.28 2.39 -14.03
C GLY A 96 10.12 1.69 -12.95
N PRO A 97 11.21 1.02 -13.34
CA PRO A 97 12.17 0.40 -12.42
C PRO A 97 12.68 1.32 -11.31
N ALA A 98 12.84 2.63 -11.60
CA ALA A 98 13.30 3.63 -10.63
C ALA A 98 12.42 3.73 -9.37
N ALA A 99 11.11 3.49 -9.50
CA ALA A 99 10.21 3.51 -8.35
C ALA A 99 10.59 2.44 -7.30
N LEU A 100 11.06 1.27 -7.74
CA LEU A 100 11.46 0.18 -6.84
C LEU A 100 12.70 0.55 -6.02
N PHE A 101 13.66 1.25 -6.61
CA PHE A 101 14.83 1.78 -5.88
C PHE A 101 14.40 2.69 -4.73
N TRP A 102 13.48 3.62 -5.00
CA TRP A 102 13.00 4.55 -3.98
C TRP A 102 12.14 3.88 -2.92
N MET A 103 11.44 2.79 -3.24
CA MET A 103 10.83 1.92 -2.24
C MET A 103 11.87 1.29 -1.31
N TRP A 104 13.01 0.81 -1.84
CA TRP A 104 14.11 0.30 -1.01
C TRP A 104 14.71 1.36 -0.10
N MET A 105 14.92 2.58 -0.60
CA MET A 105 15.43 3.69 0.21
C MET A 105 14.47 4.05 1.34
N THR A 106 13.16 4.10 1.06
CA THR A 106 12.12 4.29 2.08
C THR A 106 12.16 3.19 3.13
N ALA A 107 12.33 1.93 2.73
CA ALA A 107 12.45 0.83 3.68
C ALA A 107 13.73 0.91 4.51
N PHE A 108 14.87 1.15 3.89
CA PHE A 108 16.17 1.19 4.57
C PHE A 108 16.23 2.29 5.64
N PHE A 109 15.79 3.51 5.32
CA PHE A 109 15.69 4.59 6.31
C PHE A 109 14.50 4.39 7.25
N GLY A 110 13.41 3.81 6.75
CA GLY A 110 12.21 3.46 7.51
C GLY A 110 12.46 2.45 8.62
N MET A 111 13.38 1.50 8.45
CA MET A 111 13.82 0.58 9.52
C MET A 111 14.23 1.35 10.77
N THR A 112 14.96 2.45 10.59
CA THR A 112 15.39 3.28 11.72
C THR A 112 14.24 4.12 12.27
N THR A 113 13.41 4.73 11.41
CA THR A 113 12.24 5.48 11.87
C THR A 113 11.35 4.59 12.74
N LYS A 114 11.08 3.38 12.27
CA LYS A 114 10.24 2.40 12.97
C LYS A 114 10.87 1.92 14.27
N PHE A 115 12.19 1.68 14.30
CA PHE A 115 12.93 1.43 15.54
C PHE A 115 12.68 2.50 16.61
N VAL A 116 12.71 3.79 16.23
CA VAL A 116 12.47 4.92 17.13
C VAL A 116 11.01 4.96 17.59
N GLU A 117 10.07 4.83 16.66
CA GLU A 117 8.63 4.85 16.94
C GLU A 117 8.21 3.77 17.93
N VAL A 118 8.68 2.54 17.70
CA VAL A 118 8.35 1.38 18.53
C VAL A 118 8.98 1.52 19.90
N THR A 119 10.25 1.95 19.98
CA THR A 119 10.91 2.19 21.27
C THR A 119 10.15 3.21 22.11
N LEU A 120 9.79 4.36 21.54
CA LEU A 120 9.07 5.42 22.27
C LEU A 120 7.65 4.98 22.65
N SER A 121 6.92 4.35 21.73
CA SER A 121 5.55 3.88 22.00
C SER A 121 5.51 2.78 23.05
N HIS A 122 6.51 1.89 23.07
CA HIS A 122 6.64 0.85 24.09
C HIS A 122 7.03 1.45 25.44
N LYS A 123 7.92 2.45 25.47
CA LYS A 123 8.31 3.17 26.70
C LYS A 123 7.14 3.87 27.39
N TYR A 124 6.21 4.43 26.62
CA TYR A 124 5.09 5.22 27.13
C TYR A 124 3.75 4.49 27.19
N ARG A 125 3.74 3.18 26.92
CA ARG A 125 2.54 2.34 27.00
C ARG A 125 1.92 2.35 28.41
N VAL A 126 0.64 2.02 28.47
CA VAL A 126 -0.15 1.95 29.69
C VAL A 126 -0.84 0.60 29.79
N LYS A 127 -1.16 0.20 31.02
CA LYS A 127 -2.06 -0.92 31.27
C LYS A 127 -3.48 -0.38 31.38
N THR A 128 -4.38 -0.96 30.60
CA THR A 128 -5.79 -0.55 30.56
C THR A 128 -6.57 -1.20 31.72
N THR A 129 -7.82 -0.78 31.90
CA THR A 129 -8.68 -1.30 32.97
C THR A 129 -9.05 -2.77 32.83
N ASP A 130 -8.94 -3.35 31.62
CA ASP A 130 -9.15 -4.78 31.39
C ASP A 130 -7.86 -5.62 31.55
N GLY A 131 -6.75 -4.96 31.90
CA GLY A 131 -5.44 -5.58 32.12
C GLY A 131 -4.56 -5.71 30.88
N THR A 132 -5.08 -5.41 29.68
CA THR A 132 -4.29 -5.41 28.44
C THR A 132 -3.42 -4.16 28.32
N MET A 133 -2.34 -4.27 27.56
CA MET A 133 -1.47 -3.15 27.24
C MET A 133 -2.06 -2.30 26.11
N ALA A 134 -1.89 -0.99 26.22
CA ALA A 134 -2.19 -0.03 25.16
C ALA A 134 -1.02 0.94 25.01
N GLY A 135 -0.55 1.09 23.78
CA GLY A 135 0.52 1.99 23.43
C GLY A 135 0.38 2.45 21.99
N GLY A 136 1.36 3.23 21.54
CA GLY A 136 1.34 3.87 20.23
C GLY A 136 1.63 5.37 20.34
N PRO A 137 1.70 6.09 19.20
CA PRO A 137 2.13 7.47 19.19
C PRO A 137 1.27 8.43 20.00
N MET A 138 -0.04 8.19 20.06
CA MET A 138 -0.95 9.00 20.89
C MET A 138 -0.53 9.02 22.38
N TYR A 139 0.06 7.95 22.89
CA TYR A 139 0.47 7.89 24.30
C TYR A 139 1.75 8.67 24.60
N PHE A 140 2.78 8.64 23.74
CA PHE A 140 3.97 9.46 23.98
C PHE A 140 3.68 10.95 23.68
N MET A 141 2.81 11.24 22.71
CA MET A 141 2.37 12.61 22.44
C MET A 141 1.64 13.22 23.64
N ASP A 142 0.72 12.48 24.24
CA ASP A 142 -0.03 12.93 25.41
C ASP A 142 0.86 12.99 26.66
N ARG A 143 1.48 11.86 27.04
CA ARG A 143 2.13 11.71 28.35
C ARG A 143 3.51 12.35 28.41
N ARG A 144 4.23 12.43 27.28
CA ARG A 144 5.62 12.92 27.28
C ARG A 144 5.79 14.30 26.68
N LEU A 145 5.11 14.57 25.57
CA LEU A 145 5.13 15.89 24.93
C LEU A 145 4.09 16.86 25.53
N ASN A 146 3.14 16.36 26.32
CA ASN A 146 2.01 17.14 26.86
C ASN A 146 1.17 17.79 25.73
N MET A 147 1.06 17.10 24.60
CA MET A 147 0.35 17.55 23.39
C MET A 147 -0.88 16.69 23.16
N ARG A 148 -1.81 16.71 24.11
CA ARG A 148 -3.05 15.91 24.06
C ARG A 148 -3.85 16.14 22.78
N TRP A 149 -3.89 17.37 22.28
CA TRP A 149 -4.58 17.71 21.03
C TRP A 149 -4.01 16.95 19.83
N LEU A 150 -2.68 16.81 19.77
CA LEU A 150 -1.98 16.09 18.70
C LEU A 150 -2.24 14.59 18.78
N ALA A 151 -2.24 14.05 20.01
CA ALA A 151 -2.60 12.66 20.28
C ALA A 151 -4.05 12.32 19.88
N ILE A 152 -5.00 13.24 20.09
CA ILE A 152 -6.40 13.08 19.67
C ILE A 152 -6.51 13.06 18.15
N ILE A 153 -5.83 13.97 17.44
CA ILE A 153 -5.79 13.98 15.96
C ILE A 153 -5.24 12.65 15.45
N PHE A 154 -4.10 12.20 15.99
CA PHE A 154 -3.49 10.92 15.62
C PHE A 154 -4.45 9.74 15.85
N ALA A 155 -5.12 9.68 17.00
CA ALA A 155 -6.02 8.59 17.33
C ALA A 155 -7.27 8.57 16.42
N ILE A 156 -7.88 9.73 16.15
CA ILE A 156 -9.01 9.82 15.21
C ILE A 156 -8.58 9.39 13.81
N ALA A 157 -7.43 9.87 13.34
CA ALA A 157 -6.88 9.49 12.05
C ALA A 157 -6.57 7.98 11.96
N THR A 158 -6.08 7.37 13.06
CA THR A 158 -5.87 5.92 13.15
C THR A 158 -7.19 5.14 13.01
N VAL A 159 -8.26 5.61 13.65
CA VAL A 159 -9.59 4.98 13.51
C VAL A 159 -10.09 5.09 12.06
N ILE A 160 -9.98 6.26 11.43
CA ILE A 160 -10.38 6.43 10.03
C ILE A 160 -9.56 5.51 9.11
N SER A 161 -8.23 5.50 9.26
CA SER A 161 -7.33 4.65 8.47
C SER A 161 -7.61 3.16 8.68
N SER A 162 -8.06 2.74 9.88
CA SER A 162 -8.42 1.35 10.14
C SER A 162 -9.57 0.84 9.27
N PHE A 163 -10.59 1.68 9.03
CA PHE A 163 -11.66 1.38 8.07
C PHE A 163 -11.18 1.57 6.62
N GLY A 164 -10.32 2.56 6.42
CA GLY A 164 -9.66 2.90 5.17
C GLY A 164 -8.71 1.83 4.66
N THR A 165 -7.41 2.13 4.63
CA THR A 165 -6.39 1.22 4.13
C THR A 165 -6.36 -0.12 4.85
N GLY A 166 -6.87 -0.18 6.09
CA GLY A 166 -6.92 -1.40 6.87
C GLY A 166 -8.02 -2.39 6.51
N SER A 167 -9.18 -1.97 5.99
CA SER A 167 -10.39 -2.82 5.99
C SER A 167 -11.16 -2.84 4.68
N LEU A 168 -11.91 -1.77 4.39
CA LEU A 168 -12.97 -1.74 3.39
C LEU A 168 -12.38 -2.00 1.99
N PRO A 169 -11.44 -1.19 1.50
CA PRO A 169 -10.59 -1.52 0.36
C PRO A 169 -10.00 -2.93 0.29
N GLN A 170 -9.57 -3.48 1.44
CA GLN A 170 -8.94 -4.80 1.47
C GLN A 170 -9.97 -5.88 1.12
N MET A 171 -11.18 -5.81 1.70
CA MET A 171 -12.27 -6.72 1.33
C MET A 171 -12.66 -6.57 -0.14
N ASN A 172 -12.74 -5.33 -0.65
CA ASN A 172 -13.09 -5.08 -2.04
C ASN A 172 -12.10 -5.74 -3.01
N ASN A 173 -10.79 -5.60 -2.75
CA ASN A 173 -9.74 -6.26 -3.52
C ASN A 173 -9.81 -7.80 -3.44
N ILE A 174 -10.12 -8.34 -2.25
CA ILE A 174 -10.31 -9.80 -2.10
C ILE A 174 -11.50 -10.27 -2.95
N ALA A 175 -12.65 -9.60 -2.83
CA ALA A 175 -13.87 -9.98 -3.55
C ALA A 175 -13.64 -10.00 -5.07
N GLN A 176 -13.04 -8.94 -5.62
CA GLN A 176 -12.72 -8.88 -7.04
C GLN A 176 -11.71 -9.95 -7.47
N GLY A 177 -10.67 -10.20 -6.66
CA GLY A 177 -9.69 -11.25 -6.96
C GLY A 177 -10.29 -12.66 -6.95
N MET A 178 -11.21 -12.93 -6.01
CA MET A 178 -11.90 -14.21 -5.89
C MET A 178 -12.92 -14.42 -7.01
N GLU A 179 -13.67 -13.39 -7.38
CA GLU A 179 -14.59 -13.43 -8.52
C GLU A 179 -13.82 -13.66 -9.83
N ALA A 180 -12.77 -12.88 -10.09
CA ALA A 180 -12.02 -12.96 -11.34
C ALA A 180 -11.31 -14.31 -11.52
N THR A 181 -10.87 -14.94 -10.43
CA THR A 181 -10.05 -16.18 -10.48
C THR A 181 -10.87 -17.45 -10.30
N PHE A 182 -11.87 -17.42 -9.42
CA PHE A 182 -12.64 -18.59 -9.02
C PHE A 182 -14.13 -18.48 -9.38
N GLY A 183 -14.59 -17.34 -9.89
CA GLY A 183 -16.01 -17.10 -10.19
C GLY A 183 -16.90 -17.03 -8.94
N ILE A 184 -16.33 -16.77 -7.77
CA ILE A 184 -17.08 -16.71 -6.51
C ILE A 184 -17.73 -15.33 -6.37
N ASP A 185 -19.03 -15.31 -6.15
CA ASP A 185 -19.80 -14.08 -5.94
C ASP A 185 -19.21 -13.23 -4.78
N PRO A 186 -18.98 -11.93 -5.00
CA PRO A 186 -18.54 -10.99 -3.97
C PRO A 186 -19.30 -11.08 -2.64
N TRP A 187 -20.62 -11.28 -2.66
CA TRP A 187 -21.44 -11.41 -1.45
C TRP A 187 -21.07 -12.62 -0.61
N VAL A 188 -20.78 -13.76 -1.26
CA VAL A 188 -20.39 -15.00 -0.59
C VAL A 188 -19.00 -14.83 0.04
N THR A 189 -18.06 -14.27 -0.73
CA THR A 189 -16.71 -14.00 -0.24
C THR A 189 -16.72 -13.06 0.96
N GLY A 190 -17.48 -11.96 0.86
CA GLY A 190 -17.66 -11.00 1.96
C GLY A 190 -18.28 -11.64 3.20
N GLY A 191 -19.35 -12.43 3.05
CA GLY A 191 -20.05 -13.07 4.16
C GLY A 191 -19.16 -14.04 4.94
N VAL A 192 -18.47 -14.94 4.22
CA VAL A 192 -17.56 -15.91 4.83
C VAL A 192 -16.41 -15.22 5.55
N LEU A 193 -15.73 -14.27 4.89
CA LEU A 193 -14.58 -13.59 5.49
C LEU A 193 -14.98 -12.66 6.63
N ALA A 194 -16.16 -12.03 6.61
CA ALA A 194 -16.65 -11.24 7.73
C ALA A 194 -16.90 -12.10 8.99
N ILE A 195 -17.46 -13.30 8.83
CA ILE A 195 -17.63 -14.26 9.94
C ILE A 195 -16.26 -14.67 10.49
N LEU A 196 -15.30 -15.02 9.62
CA LEU A 196 -13.95 -15.36 10.06
C LEU A 196 -13.27 -14.19 10.76
N LEU A 197 -13.38 -12.98 10.23
CA LEU A 197 -12.84 -11.77 10.85
C LEU A 197 -13.43 -11.56 12.25
N ALA A 198 -14.76 -11.66 12.39
CA ALA A 198 -15.44 -11.56 13.69
C ALA A 198 -14.92 -12.61 14.68
N LEU A 199 -14.79 -13.87 14.26
CA LEU A 199 -14.26 -14.95 15.10
C LEU A 199 -12.85 -14.63 15.60
N VAL A 200 -12.02 -13.94 14.80
CA VAL A 200 -10.67 -13.54 15.19
C VAL A 200 -10.70 -12.33 16.13
N ILE A 201 -11.25 -11.20 15.68
CA ILE A 201 -11.08 -9.91 16.37
C ILE A 201 -11.89 -9.82 17.66
N LEU A 202 -13.05 -10.49 17.75
CA LEU A 202 -13.87 -10.48 18.97
C LEU A 202 -13.16 -11.17 20.14
N GLY A 203 -12.23 -12.09 19.88
CA GLY A 203 -11.40 -12.75 20.89
C GLY A 203 -10.28 -11.87 21.47
N GLY A 204 -10.11 -10.64 20.99
CA GLY A 204 -9.08 -9.71 21.47
C GLY A 204 -7.64 -10.07 21.09
N ILE A 205 -6.69 -9.31 21.63
CA ILE A 205 -5.28 -9.33 21.18
C ILE A 205 -4.64 -10.73 21.24
N LYS A 206 -4.95 -11.55 22.24
CA LYS A 206 -4.41 -12.92 22.34
C LYS A 206 -4.82 -13.79 21.15
N ARG A 207 -6.07 -13.68 20.68
CA ARG A 207 -6.57 -14.44 19.52
C ARG A 207 -6.02 -13.85 18.22
N ILE A 208 -6.01 -12.53 18.10
CA ILE A 208 -5.42 -11.80 16.98
C ILE A 208 -3.97 -12.26 16.76
N ALA A 209 -3.14 -12.14 17.80
CA ALA A 209 -1.74 -12.55 17.78
C ALA A 209 -1.52 -14.04 17.48
N ALA A 210 -2.40 -14.91 18.00
CA ALA A 210 -2.33 -16.34 17.72
C ALA A 210 -2.63 -16.65 16.24
N VAL A 211 -3.56 -15.92 15.62
CA VAL A 211 -3.93 -16.12 14.22
C VAL A 211 -2.86 -15.52 13.30
N THR A 212 -2.44 -14.28 13.53
CA THR A 212 -1.44 -13.59 12.70
C THR A 212 -0.09 -14.32 12.70
N SER A 213 0.36 -14.82 13.86
CA SER A 213 1.60 -15.61 13.97
C SER A 213 1.60 -16.94 13.19
N ARG A 214 0.44 -17.41 12.72
CA ARG A 214 0.32 -18.57 11.82
C ARG A 214 0.12 -18.16 10.36
N ILE A 215 -0.75 -17.18 10.12
CA ILE A 215 -1.09 -16.73 8.77
C ILE A 215 0.11 -16.04 8.10
N VAL A 216 0.82 -15.16 8.81
CA VAL A 216 1.90 -14.35 8.22
C VAL A 216 3.06 -15.20 7.68
N PRO A 217 3.61 -16.18 8.43
CA PRO A 217 4.63 -17.06 7.87
C PRO A 217 4.13 -17.87 6.69
N LEU A 218 2.89 -18.40 6.76
CA LEU A 218 2.30 -19.19 5.69
C LEU A 218 2.16 -18.39 4.39
N MET A 219 1.56 -17.20 4.47
CA MET A 219 1.32 -16.35 3.31
C MET A 219 2.65 -15.86 2.70
N ALA A 220 3.63 -15.50 3.53
CA ALA A 220 4.95 -15.09 3.06
C ALA A 220 5.66 -16.24 2.33
N VAL A 221 5.68 -17.45 2.88
CA VAL A 221 6.31 -18.60 2.22
C VAL A 221 5.63 -18.95 0.89
N LEU A 222 4.30 -19.00 0.86
CA LEU A 222 3.53 -19.26 -0.37
C LEU A 222 3.89 -18.26 -1.47
N TYR A 223 3.91 -16.97 -1.12
CA TYR A 223 4.21 -15.90 -2.08
C TYR A 223 5.67 -15.94 -2.55
N VAL A 224 6.62 -16.09 -1.61
CA VAL A 224 8.06 -16.15 -1.92
C VAL A 224 8.37 -17.33 -2.85
N VAL A 225 7.83 -18.51 -2.57
CA VAL A 225 8.04 -19.69 -3.42
C VAL A 225 7.47 -19.47 -4.82
N GLY A 226 6.26 -18.92 -4.93
CA GLY A 226 5.66 -18.59 -6.21
C GLY A 226 6.47 -17.56 -7.00
N ALA A 227 6.90 -16.48 -6.35
CA ALA A 227 7.71 -15.43 -6.98
C ALA A 227 9.06 -15.96 -7.46
N LEU A 228 9.74 -16.77 -6.63
CA LEU A 228 11.01 -17.40 -7.00
C LEU A 228 10.85 -18.36 -8.20
N ALA A 229 9.73 -19.07 -8.31
CA ALA A 229 9.46 -19.93 -9.46
C ALA A 229 9.34 -19.12 -10.77
N VAL A 230 8.69 -17.96 -10.74
CA VAL A 230 8.59 -17.06 -11.91
C VAL A 230 9.93 -16.42 -12.24
N ILE A 231 10.68 -15.97 -11.23
CA ILE A 231 12.03 -15.42 -11.42
C ILE A 231 12.97 -16.47 -12.00
N ALA A 232 12.92 -17.72 -11.52
CA ALA A 232 13.75 -18.81 -12.03
C ALA A 232 13.45 -19.15 -13.50
N TYR A 233 12.21 -18.95 -13.95
CA TYR A 233 11.84 -19.09 -15.36
C TYR A 233 12.42 -17.96 -16.22
N ASN A 234 12.45 -16.73 -15.69
CA ASN A 234 12.96 -15.54 -16.38
C ASN A 234 14.36 -15.13 -15.90
N VAL A 235 15.21 -16.10 -15.55
CA VAL A 235 16.49 -15.83 -14.87
C VAL A 235 17.44 -14.99 -15.73
N GLU A 236 17.35 -15.10 -17.06
CA GLU A 236 18.15 -14.31 -18.00
C GLU A 236 17.87 -12.81 -17.88
N ASN A 237 16.62 -12.45 -17.59
CA ASN A 237 16.18 -11.06 -17.42
C ASN A 237 16.38 -10.54 -15.99
N LEU A 238 16.79 -11.38 -15.04
CA LEU A 238 16.95 -10.99 -13.64
C LEU A 238 18.02 -9.92 -13.46
N VAL A 239 19.21 -10.14 -14.03
CA VAL A 239 20.34 -9.20 -13.92
C VAL A 239 20.03 -7.88 -14.65
N PRO A 240 19.56 -7.88 -15.92
CA PRO A 240 19.13 -6.65 -16.58
C PRO A 240 18.06 -5.87 -15.79
N SER A 241 17.07 -6.58 -15.26
CA SER A 241 16.02 -5.97 -14.42
C SER A 241 16.61 -5.31 -13.19
N PHE A 242 17.50 -5.99 -12.47
CA PHE A 242 18.11 -5.44 -11.26
C PHE A 242 18.98 -4.21 -11.58
N VAL A 243 19.75 -4.27 -12.68
CA VAL A 243 20.56 -3.13 -13.14
C VAL A 243 19.70 -1.93 -13.51
N SER A 244 18.57 -2.14 -14.20
CA SER A 244 17.65 -1.05 -14.58
C SER A 244 17.12 -0.25 -13.39
N VAL A 245 16.90 -0.91 -12.25
CA VAL A 245 16.43 -0.27 -11.01
C VAL A 245 17.43 0.79 -10.51
N PHE A 246 18.74 0.55 -10.65
CA PHE A 246 19.77 1.51 -10.25
C PHE A 246 20.09 2.55 -11.33
N GLN A 247 20.08 2.15 -12.60
CA GLN A 247 20.37 3.06 -13.71
C GLN A 247 19.33 4.17 -13.81
N ASP A 248 18.05 3.82 -13.68
CA ASP A 248 16.95 4.77 -13.81
C ASP A 248 16.71 5.60 -12.53
N ALA A 249 17.28 5.19 -11.40
CA ALA A 249 16.96 5.72 -10.06
C ALA A 249 17.08 7.25 -9.94
N PHE A 250 18.05 7.85 -10.63
CA PHE A 250 18.39 9.28 -10.53
C PHE A 250 18.08 10.07 -11.81
N THR A 251 17.70 9.41 -12.90
CA THR A 251 17.33 10.04 -14.17
C THR A 251 15.83 9.97 -14.45
N GLY A 252 15.12 9.06 -13.79
CA GLY A 252 13.80 8.61 -14.20
C GLY A 252 13.88 7.49 -15.22
N SER A 253 12.73 6.89 -15.53
CA SER A 253 12.64 5.76 -16.46
C SER A 253 12.22 6.24 -17.84
N ALA A 254 12.98 5.83 -18.86
CA ALA A 254 12.71 6.17 -20.25
C ALA A 254 11.44 5.47 -20.78
N ALA A 255 10.86 6.00 -21.86
CA ALA A 255 9.74 5.37 -22.54
C ALA A 255 10.20 4.08 -23.25
N VAL A 256 9.50 2.97 -23.02
CA VAL A 256 9.82 1.65 -23.58
C VAL A 256 8.52 0.87 -23.80
N GLY A 257 8.36 0.27 -24.99
CA GLY A 257 7.12 -0.43 -25.35
C GLY A 257 5.90 0.49 -25.25
N GLY A 258 4.85 0.03 -24.56
CA GLY A 258 3.67 0.84 -24.26
C GLY A 258 3.85 1.84 -23.11
N PHE A 259 4.95 1.78 -22.36
CA PHE A 259 5.23 2.71 -21.24
C PHE A 259 5.83 4.01 -21.77
N LEU A 260 5.18 5.14 -21.44
CA LEU A 260 5.53 6.47 -21.96
C LEU A 260 6.55 7.24 -21.11
N GLY A 261 7.24 6.56 -20.20
CA GLY A 261 8.29 7.15 -19.38
C GLY A 261 7.78 7.85 -18.12
N ALA A 262 8.71 8.05 -17.19
CA ALA A 262 8.49 8.76 -15.94
C ALA A 262 9.70 9.63 -15.59
N SER A 263 9.44 10.89 -15.25
CA SER A 263 10.51 11.77 -14.76
C SER A 263 11.06 11.29 -13.42
N PHE A 264 12.30 11.68 -13.10
CA PHE A 264 12.90 11.41 -11.80
C PHE A 264 11.97 11.82 -10.64
N ALA A 265 11.45 13.05 -10.68
CA ALA A 265 10.57 13.56 -9.62
C ALA A 265 9.30 12.70 -9.48
N TYR A 266 8.72 12.25 -10.59
CA TYR A 266 7.54 11.39 -10.55
C TYR A 266 7.86 10.01 -9.98
N ALA A 267 8.92 9.35 -10.48
CA ALA A 267 9.37 8.05 -9.98
C ALA A 267 9.75 8.08 -8.50
N PHE A 268 10.44 9.14 -8.06
CA PHE A 268 10.78 9.39 -6.66
C PHE A 268 9.51 9.50 -5.80
N ASN A 269 8.58 10.40 -6.15
CA ASN A 269 7.35 10.59 -5.37
C ASN A 269 6.52 9.30 -5.31
N ARG A 270 6.40 8.57 -6.42
CA ARG A 270 5.65 7.31 -6.47
C ARG A 270 6.34 6.20 -5.69
N GLY A 271 7.65 6.04 -5.82
CA GLY A 271 8.43 5.06 -5.07
C GLY A 271 8.38 5.32 -3.56
N VAL A 272 8.58 6.58 -3.13
CA VAL A 272 8.55 6.93 -1.70
C VAL A 272 7.16 6.75 -1.10
N ASN A 273 6.12 7.28 -1.74
CA ASN A 273 4.75 7.14 -1.25
C ASN A 273 4.37 5.65 -1.18
N ARG A 274 4.64 4.86 -2.23
CA ARG A 274 4.32 3.43 -2.22
C ARG A 274 5.15 2.66 -1.19
N GLY A 275 6.42 3.03 -0.98
CA GLY A 275 7.24 2.50 0.10
C GLY A 275 6.63 2.74 1.48
N LEU A 276 6.16 3.96 1.76
CA LEU A 276 5.45 4.29 3.01
C LEU A 276 4.19 3.45 3.19
N PHE A 277 3.35 3.36 2.15
CA PHE A 277 2.11 2.57 2.19
C PHE A 277 2.36 1.06 2.38
N SER A 278 3.54 0.57 2.00
CA SER A 278 3.92 -0.83 2.17
C SER A 278 4.40 -1.09 3.60
N ASN A 279 5.49 -0.44 4.02
CA ASN A 279 6.12 -0.76 5.30
C ASN A 279 5.62 0.07 6.49
N GLU A 280 4.79 1.09 6.27
CA GLU A 280 4.21 1.98 7.29
C GLU A 280 5.25 2.68 8.20
N ALA A 281 6.51 2.76 7.80
CA ALA A 281 7.54 3.45 8.59
C ALA A 281 7.31 4.95 8.56
N GLY A 282 7.23 5.62 9.71
CA GLY A 282 6.87 7.04 9.80
C GLY A 282 5.40 7.27 10.12
N GLN A 283 4.53 6.31 9.82
CA GLN A 283 3.08 6.45 10.00
C GLN A 283 2.66 6.29 11.47
N GLY A 284 3.38 5.47 12.23
CA GLY A 284 3.12 5.27 13.66
C GLY A 284 2.03 4.24 14.00
N SER A 285 1.56 3.45 13.04
CA SER A 285 0.60 2.35 13.23
C SER A 285 1.23 1.10 13.86
N ALA A 286 2.32 0.58 13.28
CA ALA A 286 3.01 -0.63 13.78
C ALA A 286 3.40 -0.61 15.28
N PRO A 287 3.85 0.52 15.86
CA PRO A 287 4.10 0.62 17.31
C PRO A 287 2.91 0.25 18.20
N ILE A 288 1.69 0.31 17.69
CA ILE A 288 0.49 -0.10 18.41
C ILE A 288 0.49 -1.62 18.65
N ALA A 289 0.87 -2.43 17.65
CA ALA A 289 1.08 -3.88 17.81
C ALA A 289 2.24 -4.15 18.77
N HIS A 290 3.38 -3.52 18.53
CA HIS A 290 4.59 -3.75 19.34
C HIS A 290 4.44 -3.36 20.81
N ALA A 291 3.58 -2.38 21.14
CA ALA A 291 3.28 -2.04 22.52
C ALA A 291 2.69 -3.20 23.34
N SER A 292 2.12 -4.23 22.69
CA SER A 292 1.60 -5.43 23.36
C SER A 292 2.69 -6.45 23.74
N ALA A 293 3.90 -6.33 23.21
CA ALA A 293 4.98 -7.30 23.43
C ALA A 293 5.49 -7.30 24.86
N LYS A 294 5.75 -8.50 25.38
CA LYS A 294 6.47 -8.72 26.63
C LYS A 294 7.93 -8.32 26.47
N ALA A 295 8.34 -7.24 27.11
CA ALA A 295 9.73 -6.77 27.10
C ALA A 295 10.02 -5.91 28.34
N ASP A 296 11.19 -6.10 28.94
CA ASP A 296 11.68 -5.25 30.05
C ASP A 296 12.17 -3.90 29.55
N GLU A 297 12.82 -3.89 28.39
CA GLU A 297 13.45 -2.71 27.82
C GLU A 297 12.79 -2.32 26.50
N PRO A 298 12.23 -1.11 26.38
CA PRO A 298 11.55 -0.65 25.15
C PRO A 298 12.41 -0.76 23.89
N VAL A 299 13.72 -0.56 24.04
CA VAL A 299 14.68 -0.62 22.91
C VAL A 299 14.76 -2.02 22.32
N SER A 300 14.62 -3.07 23.15
CA SER A 300 14.67 -4.45 22.64
C SER A 300 13.55 -4.72 21.65
N GLU A 301 12.35 -4.24 21.94
CA GLU A 301 11.21 -4.35 21.03
C GLU A 301 11.34 -3.39 19.84
N GLY A 302 11.90 -2.20 20.04
CA GLY A 302 12.28 -1.34 18.92
C GLY A 302 13.22 -2.05 17.95
N MET A 303 14.21 -2.81 18.43
CA MET A 303 15.12 -3.53 17.54
C MET A 303 14.38 -4.60 16.73
N VAL A 304 13.39 -5.28 17.32
CA VAL A 304 12.55 -6.26 16.60
C VAL A 304 11.85 -5.62 15.40
N SER A 305 11.35 -4.39 15.53
CA SER A 305 10.63 -3.71 14.46
C SER A 305 11.48 -3.31 13.25
N ILE A 306 12.82 -3.38 13.36
CA ILE A 306 13.74 -3.24 12.20
C ILE A 306 13.46 -4.34 11.16
N LEU A 307 13.00 -5.51 11.60
CA LEU A 307 12.72 -6.64 10.72
C LEU A 307 11.49 -6.41 9.85
N GLU A 308 10.56 -5.51 10.23
CA GLU A 308 9.34 -5.29 9.45
C GLU A 308 9.64 -4.73 8.05
N PRO A 309 10.27 -3.55 7.87
CA PRO A 309 10.49 -3.03 6.52
C PRO A 309 11.45 -3.90 5.72
N PHE A 310 12.31 -4.68 6.40
CA PHE A 310 13.18 -5.66 5.74
C PHE A 310 12.38 -6.81 5.12
N ILE A 311 11.52 -7.46 5.90
CA ILE A 311 10.68 -8.56 5.39
C ILE A 311 9.69 -8.02 4.35
N ASP A 312 9.02 -6.92 4.66
CA ASP A 312 7.99 -6.32 3.82
C ASP A 312 8.54 -5.83 2.48
N THR A 313 9.47 -4.88 2.52
CA THR A 313 9.85 -4.16 1.30
C THR A 313 11.11 -4.76 0.67
N ILE A 314 12.14 -5.05 1.48
CA ILE A 314 13.41 -5.56 0.94
C ILE A 314 13.28 -7.00 0.44
N ILE A 315 12.42 -7.83 1.04
CA ILE A 315 12.16 -9.19 0.56
C ILE A 315 10.90 -9.24 -0.32
N ILE A 316 9.70 -9.03 0.25
CA ILE A 316 8.46 -9.33 -0.47
C ILE A 316 8.24 -8.37 -1.65
N CYS A 317 8.36 -7.05 -1.45
CA CYS A 317 8.18 -6.09 -2.55
C CYS A 317 9.28 -6.21 -3.61
N THR A 318 10.52 -6.49 -3.23
CA THR A 318 11.59 -6.79 -4.20
C THR A 318 11.23 -8.00 -5.04
N LEU A 319 10.75 -9.09 -4.44
CA LEU A 319 10.34 -10.27 -5.20
C LEU A 319 9.19 -9.95 -6.17
N THR A 320 8.18 -9.19 -5.74
CA THR A 320 7.11 -8.71 -6.63
C THR A 320 7.69 -7.88 -7.78
N GLY A 321 8.56 -6.92 -7.47
CA GLY A 321 9.17 -6.05 -8.47
C GLY A 321 10.02 -6.83 -9.47
N MET A 322 10.83 -7.78 -8.99
CA MET A 322 11.66 -8.62 -9.86
C MET A 322 10.81 -9.57 -10.71
N VAL A 323 9.71 -10.12 -10.20
CA VAL A 323 8.75 -10.89 -11.02
C VAL A 323 8.21 -10.03 -12.17
N ILE A 324 7.78 -8.81 -11.89
CA ILE A 324 7.21 -7.90 -12.88
C ILE A 324 8.25 -7.46 -13.92
N LEU A 325 9.44 -7.05 -13.47
CA LEU A 325 10.49 -6.56 -14.35
C LEU A 325 11.08 -7.70 -15.21
N SER A 326 11.38 -8.86 -14.60
CA SER A 326 12.01 -9.98 -15.33
C SER A 326 11.07 -10.67 -16.32
N SER A 327 9.75 -10.65 -16.07
CA SER A 327 8.76 -11.18 -17.01
C SER A 327 8.47 -10.25 -18.20
N GLY A 328 8.89 -8.98 -18.16
CA GLY A 328 8.69 -8.01 -19.25
C GLY A 328 7.27 -7.43 -19.39
N VAL A 329 6.28 -8.00 -18.68
CA VAL A 329 4.85 -7.68 -18.88
C VAL A 329 4.46 -6.23 -18.60
N TRP A 330 5.31 -5.48 -17.89
CA TRP A 330 5.06 -4.08 -17.51
C TRP A 330 5.17 -3.09 -18.67
N THR A 331 5.83 -3.48 -19.77
CA THR A 331 5.90 -2.69 -21.01
C THR A 331 4.92 -3.17 -22.09
N ASP A 332 4.31 -4.34 -21.90
CA ASP A 332 3.44 -4.98 -22.87
C ASP A 332 2.00 -4.48 -22.76
N LYS A 333 1.34 -4.29 -23.91
CA LYS A 333 -0.09 -4.00 -23.97
C LYS A 333 -0.88 -5.30 -23.84
N HIS A 334 -1.91 -5.28 -23.00
CA HIS A 334 -2.78 -6.42 -22.73
C HIS A 334 -4.22 -6.06 -23.05
N ASN A 335 -4.94 -7.01 -23.61
CA ASN A 335 -6.34 -6.82 -23.91
C ASN A 335 -7.18 -6.76 -22.63
N ASN A 336 -7.81 -5.63 -22.34
CA ASN A 336 -8.63 -5.44 -21.14
C ASN A 336 -9.80 -4.47 -21.36
N ILE A 337 -10.74 -4.49 -20.42
CA ILE A 337 -11.75 -3.44 -20.29
C ILE A 337 -11.07 -2.27 -19.58
N PHE A 338 -11.18 -1.08 -20.15
CA PHE A 338 -10.56 0.12 -19.60
C PHE A 338 -11.43 0.72 -18.50
N ASP A 339 -10.80 1.03 -17.37
CA ASP A 339 -11.43 1.80 -16.31
C ASP A 339 -11.61 3.26 -16.74
N ARG A 340 -12.75 3.85 -16.40
CA ARG A 340 -13.05 5.24 -16.78
C ARG A 340 -12.06 6.26 -16.21
N SER A 341 -11.46 5.97 -15.06
CA SER A 341 -10.43 6.80 -14.44
C SER A 341 -9.12 6.82 -15.22
N ASP A 342 -8.86 5.77 -16.01
CA ASP A 342 -7.58 5.58 -16.70
C ASP A 342 -7.67 6.00 -18.17
N MET A 343 -8.89 6.27 -18.65
CA MET A 343 -9.14 6.76 -20.00
C MET A 343 -8.98 8.28 -20.07
N THR A 344 -8.25 8.74 -21.09
CA THR A 344 -8.19 10.14 -21.47
C THR A 344 -8.10 10.25 -22.98
N TYR A 345 -9.00 11.01 -23.59
CA TYR A 345 -8.94 11.31 -25.02
C TYR A 345 -8.09 12.56 -25.23
N VAL A 346 -7.16 12.49 -26.16
CA VAL A 346 -6.31 13.62 -26.55
C VAL A 346 -6.59 14.02 -27.99
N SER A 347 -6.51 15.32 -28.28
CA SER A 347 -6.77 15.89 -29.60
C SER A 347 -5.61 15.57 -30.54
N GLY A 348 -5.91 15.01 -31.71
CA GLY A 348 -4.90 14.59 -32.70
C GLY A 348 -4.75 13.07 -32.81
N GLN A 349 -3.79 12.65 -33.64
CA GLN A 349 -3.41 11.25 -33.82
C GLN A 349 -1.98 11.07 -33.33
N TYR A 350 -1.82 10.29 -32.27
CA TYR A 350 -0.51 9.98 -31.69
C TYR A 350 -0.28 8.47 -31.69
N SER A 351 0.96 8.08 -31.97
CA SER A 351 1.42 6.71 -31.82
C SER A 351 2.48 6.60 -30.75
N ASP A 352 2.37 5.61 -29.88
CA ASP A 352 3.48 5.24 -29.01
C ASP A 352 4.48 4.32 -29.71
N THR A 353 4.57 4.34 -31.05
CA THR A 353 5.71 3.81 -31.80
C THR A 353 6.61 4.93 -32.34
N ASP A 354 6.08 6.14 -32.46
CA ASP A 354 6.83 7.30 -32.93
C ASP A 354 7.56 7.99 -31.76
N PRO A 355 8.88 8.23 -31.85
CA PRO A 355 9.63 8.84 -30.76
C PRO A 355 9.16 10.25 -30.37
N ALA A 356 8.73 11.08 -31.34
CA ALA A 356 8.31 12.45 -31.07
C ALA A 356 6.94 12.47 -30.39
N ASP A 357 6.01 11.63 -30.86
CA ASP A 357 4.71 11.43 -30.21
C ASP A 357 4.86 10.91 -28.78
N ARG A 358 5.73 9.91 -28.56
CA ARG A 358 6.03 9.38 -27.22
C ARG A 358 6.52 10.46 -26.27
N GLU A 359 7.42 11.33 -26.72
CA GLU A 359 7.93 12.43 -25.91
C GLU A 359 6.81 13.39 -25.53
N GLN A 360 5.99 13.82 -26.50
CA GLN A 360 4.88 14.74 -26.24
C GLN A 360 3.83 14.14 -25.32
N LEU A 361 3.38 12.90 -25.58
CA LEU A 361 2.45 12.19 -24.72
C LEU A 361 3.02 11.99 -23.30
N GLY A 362 4.30 11.65 -23.20
CA GLY A 362 4.99 11.53 -21.92
C GLY A 362 5.00 12.85 -21.14
N ARG A 363 5.27 13.98 -21.80
CA ARG A 363 5.23 15.31 -21.17
C ARG A 363 3.83 15.66 -20.68
N PHE A 364 2.81 15.45 -21.51
CA PHE A 364 1.40 15.65 -21.14
C PHE A 364 0.99 14.83 -19.92
N LEU A 365 1.34 13.54 -19.90
CA LEU A 365 1.02 12.63 -18.79
C LEU A 365 1.77 12.94 -17.48
N ASN A 366 2.87 13.68 -17.56
CA ASN A 366 3.66 14.12 -16.42
C ASN A 366 3.35 15.56 -15.99
N GLY A 367 2.36 16.22 -16.62
CA GLY A 367 1.97 17.60 -16.31
C GLY A 367 3.03 18.63 -16.69
N LEU A 368 3.88 18.30 -17.67
CA LEU A 368 4.86 19.20 -18.26
C LEU A 368 4.28 19.84 -19.52
N ASP A 369 4.81 20.99 -19.92
CA ASP A 369 4.39 21.68 -21.15
C ASP A 369 4.50 20.72 -22.36
N SER A 370 3.39 20.53 -23.05
CA SER A 370 3.24 19.63 -24.20
C SER A 370 2.28 20.24 -25.22
N GLU A 371 2.46 19.87 -26.49
CA GLU A 371 1.53 20.20 -27.57
C GLU A 371 0.23 19.38 -27.51
N VAL A 372 0.24 18.25 -26.80
CA VAL A 372 -0.91 17.38 -26.62
C VAL A 372 -1.93 18.07 -25.72
N THR A 373 -3.19 18.12 -26.16
CA THR A 373 -4.29 18.71 -25.39
C THR A 373 -5.43 17.72 -25.21
N ALA A 374 -6.20 17.88 -24.14
CA ALA A 374 -7.37 17.03 -23.89
C ALA A 374 -8.47 17.29 -24.95
N PHE A 375 -9.02 16.21 -25.52
CA PHE A 375 -10.03 16.30 -26.57
C PHE A 375 -11.38 16.77 -26.01
N THR A 376 -12.04 17.67 -26.71
CA THR A 376 -13.44 18.04 -26.46
C THR A 376 -14.18 18.05 -27.78
N GLY A 377 -15.21 17.23 -27.90
CA GLY A 377 -15.95 17.06 -29.15
C GLY A 377 -16.72 15.74 -29.16
N THR A 378 -17.10 15.31 -30.36
CA THR A 378 -17.91 14.11 -30.58
C THR A 378 -17.13 13.03 -31.32
N LEU A 379 -17.21 11.80 -30.84
CA LEU A 379 -16.70 10.61 -31.50
C LEU A 379 -17.85 9.93 -32.24
N LEU A 380 -17.69 9.72 -33.54
CA LEU A 380 -18.61 8.91 -34.33
C LEU A 380 -18.18 7.45 -34.20
N ILE A 381 -18.99 6.65 -33.54
CA ILE A 381 -18.75 5.22 -33.37
C ILE A 381 -19.60 4.44 -34.38
N ALA A 382 -18.95 3.62 -35.20
CA ALA A 382 -19.62 2.69 -36.10
C ALA A 382 -19.05 1.28 -35.93
N LYS A 383 -19.92 0.29 -35.81
CA LYS A 383 -19.62 -1.12 -35.50
C LYS A 383 -18.70 -1.26 -34.30
N GLY A 384 -18.92 -0.42 -33.28
CA GLY A 384 -18.12 -0.37 -32.07
C GLY A 384 -16.72 0.23 -32.25
N ARG A 385 -16.37 0.86 -33.37
CA ARG A 385 -15.06 1.49 -33.59
C ARG A 385 -15.19 3.00 -33.76
N ASN A 386 -14.22 3.74 -33.23
CA ASN A 386 -14.13 5.17 -33.47
C ASN A 386 -13.76 5.44 -34.93
N MET A 387 -14.63 6.16 -35.62
CA MET A 387 -14.44 6.58 -37.01
C MET A 387 -13.98 8.05 -37.10
N SER A 388 -13.99 8.79 -35.98
CA SER A 388 -13.46 10.14 -35.90
C SER A 388 -11.93 10.10 -35.93
N GLY A 389 -11.31 10.81 -36.88
CA GLY A 389 -9.86 10.93 -37.03
C GLY A 389 -9.20 11.96 -36.10
N ASP A 390 -9.97 12.58 -35.20
CA ASP A 390 -9.54 13.80 -34.50
C ASP A 390 -9.05 13.54 -33.06
N ALA A 391 -9.13 12.29 -32.58
CA ALA A 391 -8.76 11.94 -31.21
C ALA A 391 -8.02 10.61 -31.10
N THR A 392 -7.04 10.56 -30.21
CA THR A 392 -6.38 9.34 -29.73
C THR A 392 -6.88 9.01 -28.33
N LEU A 393 -7.23 7.74 -28.10
CA LEU A 393 -7.56 7.27 -26.76
C LEU A 393 -6.29 6.84 -26.03
N MET A 394 -6.01 7.49 -24.90
CA MET A 394 -5.08 6.99 -23.91
C MET A 394 -5.83 6.14 -22.90
N ALA A 395 -5.33 4.95 -22.58
CA ALA A 395 -5.83 4.14 -21.48
C ALA A 395 -4.65 3.70 -20.62
N ALA A 396 -4.74 3.85 -19.29
CA ALA A 396 -3.66 3.46 -18.37
C ALA A 396 -2.28 3.98 -18.83
N ARG A 397 -2.19 5.30 -19.10
CA ARG A 397 -0.93 5.98 -19.48
C ARG A 397 -0.21 5.39 -20.71
N SER A 398 -0.95 4.77 -21.61
CA SER A 398 -0.44 4.24 -22.88
C SER A 398 -1.45 4.49 -24.00
N VAL A 399 -1.01 4.50 -25.25
CA VAL A 399 -1.89 4.68 -26.41
C VAL A 399 -2.69 3.40 -26.57
N ALA A 400 -4.01 3.51 -26.49
CA ALA A 400 -4.92 2.37 -26.59
C ALA A 400 -5.05 1.90 -28.04
N GLU A 401 -4.90 0.61 -28.26
CA GLU A 401 -5.03 -0.03 -29.57
C GLU A 401 -6.25 -0.94 -29.65
N ASN A 402 -6.68 -1.27 -30.86
CA ASN A 402 -7.78 -2.21 -31.12
C ASN A 402 -9.06 -1.91 -30.31
N VAL A 403 -9.35 -0.62 -30.12
CA VAL A 403 -10.40 -0.13 -29.23
C VAL A 403 -11.78 -0.49 -29.79
N VAL A 404 -12.61 -1.09 -28.94
CA VAL A 404 -14.00 -1.45 -29.21
C VAL A 404 -14.90 -0.88 -28.12
N TYR A 405 -15.93 -0.16 -28.55
CA TYR A 405 -17.01 0.39 -27.74
C TYR A 405 -18.21 -0.56 -27.78
N ARG A 406 -18.77 -0.89 -26.61
CA ARG A 406 -19.92 -1.78 -26.49
C ARG A 406 -20.96 -1.20 -25.55
N ALA A 407 -22.23 -1.46 -25.84
CA ALA A 407 -23.38 -1.17 -24.98
C ALA A 407 -24.18 -2.47 -24.80
N GLY A 408 -24.48 -2.86 -23.56
CA GLY A 408 -25.23 -4.10 -23.29
C GLY A 408 -24.60 -5.39 -23.88
N GLY A 409 -23.28 -5.39 -24.10
CA GLY A 409 -22.56 -6.52 -24.71
C GLY A 409 -22.53 -6.53 -26.25
N ALA A 410 -23.26 -5.66 -26.95
CA ALA A 410 -23.20 -5.50 -28.40
C ALA A 410 -22.24 -4.35 -28.79
N PRO A 411 -21.61 -4.36 -29.99
CA PRO A 411 -20.91 -3.19 -30.52
C PRO A 411 -21.81 -1.96 -30.51
N TYR A 412 -21.31 -0.83 -30.03
CA TYR A 412 -22.06 0.42 -30.01
C TYR A 412 -22.01 1.10 -31.38
N ASP A 413 -23.14 1.66 -31.81
CA ASP A 413 -23.29 2.44 -33.03
C ASP A 413 -23.98 3.76 -32.66
N GLY A 414 -23.30 4.89 -32.86
CA GLY A 414 -23.84 6.18 -32.48
C GLY A 414 -22.76 7.23 -32.22
N VAL A 415 -23.18 8.35 -31.65
CA VAL A 415 -22.27 9.45 -31.28
C VAL A 415 -21.96 9.36 -29.79
N LEU A 416 -20.70 9.52 -29.43
CA LEU A 416 -20.25 9.68 -28.05
C LEU A 416 -19.69 11.07 -27.85
N GLU A 417 -20.08 11.74 -26.78
CA GLU A 417 -19.52 13.04 -26.42
C GLU A 417 -18.31 12.85 -25.49
N VAL A 418 -17.25 13.60 -25.75
CA VAL A 418 -16.07 13.69 -24.91
C VAL A 418 -15.88 15.14 -24.50
N LYS A 419 -15.68 15.37 -23.20
CA LYS A 419 -15.47 16.70 -22.64
C LYS A 419 -14.21 16.71 -21.77
N ASN A 420 -13.27 17.58 -22.11
CA ASN A 420 -11.98 17.69 -21.43
C ASN A 420 -11.28 16.33 -21.26
N GLY A 421 -11.23 15.56 -22.35
CA GLY A 421 -10.62 14.25 -22.41
C GLY A 421 -11.41 13.13 -21.73
N ARG A 422 -12.59 13.41 -21.15
CA ARG A 422 -13.40 12.40 -20.46
C ARG A 422 -14.65 12.05 -21.26
N LEU A 423 -14.91 10.75 -21.38
CA LEU A 423 -16.12 10.24 -22.01
C LEU A 423 -17.34 10.60 -21.17
N VAL A 424 -18.27 11.35 -21.76
CA VAL A 424 -19.56 11.64 -21.15
C VAL A 424 -20.45 10.40 -21.29
N THR A 425 -21.08 9.97 -20.19
CA THR A 425 -22.03 8.85 -20.26
C THR A 425 -23.23 9.28 -21.10
N PRO A 426 -23.52 8.60 -22.22
CA PRO A 426 -24.73 8.86 -22.99
C PRO A 426 -25.96 8.50 -22.15
N VAL A 427 -27.06 9.22 -22.38
CA VAL A 427 -28.36 8.97 -21.76
C VAL A 427 -29.32 8.55 -22.86
N GLU A 428 -29.93 7.40 -22.71
CA GLU A 428 -30.90 6.83 -23.65
C GLU A 428 -32.19 6.54 -22.88
N ASP A 429 -33.33 7.06 -23.36
CA ASP A 429 -34.64 6.97 -22.70
C ASP A 429 -34.66 7.42 -21.21
N GLY A 430 -33.79 8.37 -20.86
CA GLY A 430 -33.69 8.91 -19.50
C GLY A 430 -32.79 8.11 -18.55
N GLU A 431 -32.23 6.98 -19.00
CA GLU A 431 -31.31 6.15 -18.22
C GLU A 431 -29.86 6.25 -18.74
N PRO A 432 -28.85 6.17 -17.86
CA PRO A 432 -27.45 6.18 -18.28
C PRO A 432 -27.12 4.91 -19.07
N LEU A 433 -26.68 5.08 -20.32
CA LEU A 433 -26.25 3.97 -21.15
C LEU A 433 -24.82 3.56 -20.76
N ALA A 434 -24.68 2.34 -20.24
CA ALA A 434 -23.40 1.78 -19.82
C ALA A 434 -22.54 1.40 -21.03
N ILE A 435 -21.70 2.35 -21.47
CA ILE A 435 -20.67 2.11 -22.48
C ILE A 435 -19.45 1.46 -21.83
N THR A 436 -19.09 0.27 -22.31
CA THR A 436 -17.85 -0.43 -21.99
C THR A 436 -16.85 -0.21 -23.12
N VAL A 437 -15.64 0.22 -22.78
CA VAL A 437 -14.53 0.39 -23.73
C VAL A 437 -13.49 -0.69 -23.45
N ARG A 438 -13.07 -1.42 -24.48
CA ARG A 438 -12.09 -2.51 -24.39
C ARG A 438 -11.06 -2.36 -25.49
N GLY A 439 -9.80 -2.66 -25.23
CA GLY A 439 -8.74 -2.63 -26.22
C GLY A 439 -7.45 -3.16 -25.62
N ASP A 440 -6.34 -2.95 -26.33
CA ASP A 440 -5.01 -3.27 -25.85
C ASP A 440 -4.38 -2.02 -25.25
N SER A 441 -3.99 -2.09 -23.99
CA SER A 441 -3.20 -1.06 -23.32
C SER A 441 -2.42 -1.65 -22.15
N LEU A 442 -1.60 -0.84 -21.49
CA LEU A 442 -0.96 -1.25 -20.25
C LEU A 442 -2.00 -1.60 -19.17
N VAL A 443 -1.58 -2.44 -18.24
CA VAL A 443 -2.34 -2.85 -17.06
C VAL A 443 -1.50 -2.59 -15.83
N HIS A 444 -2.15 -2.35 -14.69
CA HIS A 444 -1.45 -2.03 -13.45
C HIS A 444 -2.06 -2.74 -12.24
N SER A 445 -1.52 -2.44 -11.05
CA SER A 445 -2.00 -2.98 -9.79
C SER A 445 -1.97 -4.52 -9.75
N ALA A 446 -2.88 -5.16 -9.00
CA ALA A 446 -2.89 -6.61 -8.81
C ALA A 446 -3.04 -7.40 -10.13
N ARG A 447 -3.69 -6.81 -11.14
CA ARG A 447 -3.84 -7.43 -12.46
C ARG A 447 -2.50 -7.58 -13.18
N LEU A 448 -1.63 -6.56 -13.12
CA LEU A 448 -0.28 -6.65 -13.68
C LEU A 448 0.54 -7.75 -13.00
N THR A 449 0.49 -7.83 -11.67
CA THR A 449 1.15 -8.91 -10.92
C THR A 449 0.59 -10.28 -11.30
N THR A 450 -0.73 -10.40 -11.46
CA THR A 450 -1.38 -11.64 -11.89
C THR A 450 -0.86 -12.09 -13.26
N ILE A 451 -0.74 -11.18 -14.22
CA ILE A 451 -0.20 -11.47 -15.56
C ILE A 451 1.29 -11.83 -15.48
N ALA A 452 2.08 -11.12 -14.67
CA ALA A 452 3.49 -11.44 -14.47
C ALA A 452 3.68 -12.86 -13.91
N PHE A 453 2.85 -13.28 -12.95
CA PHE A 453 2.91 -14.62 -12.38
C PHE A 453 2.52 -15.73 -13.38
N LYS A 454 1.80 -15.39 -14.46
CA LYS A 454 1.55 -16.33 -15.56
C LYS A 454 2.76 -16.57 -16.44
N GLN A 455 3.72 -15.65 -16.47
CA GLN A 455 4.96 -15.76 -17.24
C GLN A 455 6.02 -16.57 -16.48
N GLY A 456 5.67 -17.75 -15.99
CA GLY A 456 6.59 -18.63 -15.26
C GLY A 456 6.30 -20.11 -15.51
N TYR A 457 7.01 -21.01 -14.82
CA TYR A 457 6.82 -22.46 -14.93
C TYR A 457 5.38 -22.94 -14.69
N LEU A 458 4.58 -22.15 -13.96
CA LEU A 458 3.20 -22.47 -13.62
C LEU A 458 2.20 -22.07 -14.70
N GLY A 459 2.60 -21.29 -15.71
CA GLY A 459 1.70 -20.76 -16.74
C GLY A 459 0.47 -20.10 -16.12
N ASP A 460 -0.72 -20.38 -16.67
CA ASP A 460 -1.98 -19.85 -16.16
C ASP A 460 -2.25 -20.14 -14.67
N TYR A 461 -1.67 -21.21 -14.10
CA TYR A 461 -1.84 -21.52 -12.68
C TYR A 461 -1.17 -20.50 -11.75
N GLY A 462 -0.25 -19.68 -12.26
CA GLY A 462 0.38 -18.60 -11.50
C GLY A 462 -0.63 -17.59 -10.94
N GLN A 463 -1.77 -17.40 -11.60
CA GLN A 463 -2.83 -16.51 -11.12
C GLN A 463 -3.40 -16.94 -9.77
N TYR A 464 -3.44 -18.25 -9.47
CA TYR A 464 -3.96 -18.76 -8.20
C TYR A 464 -3.05 -18.39 -7.03
N ILE A 465 -1.74 -18.33 -7.24
CA ILE A 465 -0.79 -17.88 -6.21
C ILE A 465 -1.09 -16.43 -5.83
N VAL A 466 -1.31 -15.58 -6.84
CA VAL A 466 -1.60 -14.16 -6.60
C VAL A 466 -2.94 -14.00 -5.90
N SER A 467 -4.00 -14.69 -6.33
CA SER A 467 -5.33 -14.53 -5.72
C SER A 467 -5.43 -15.11 -4.31
N ILE A 468 -4.82 -16.28 -4.05
CA ILE A 468 -4.73 -16.83 -2.69
C ILE A 468 -3.83 -15.96 -1.81
N GLY A 469 -2.71 -15.48 -2.35
CA GLY A 469 -1.82 -14.55 -1.68
C GLY A 469 -2.53 -13.25 -1.30
N LEU A 470 -3.26 -12.65 -2.25
CA LEU A 470 -4.05 -11.44 -2.05
C LEU A 470 -5.08 -11.64 -0.94
N LEU A 471 -5.80 -12.77 -0.94
CA LEU A 471 -6.74 -13.12 0.13
C LEU A 471 -6.06 -13.15 1.49
N LEU A 472 -4.96 -13.90 1.63
CA LEU A 472 -4.27 -14.05 2.91
C LEU A 472 -3.67 -12.72 3.40
N PHE A 473 -3.04 -11.97 2.50
CA PHE A 473 -2.39 -10.69 2.80
C PHE A 473 -3.45 -9.68 3.26
N ALA A 474 -4.45 -9.41 2.42
CA ALA A 474 -5.52 -8.46 2.69
C ALA A 474 -6.33 -8.80 3.96
N PHE A 475 -6.63 -10.09 4.18
CA PHE A 475 -7.35 -10.54 5.37
C PHE A 475 -6.51 -10.37 6.63
N SER A 476 -5.21 -10.66 6.57
CA SER A 476 -4.29 -10.43 7.69
C SER A 476 -4.17 -8.93 8.02
N THR A 477 -4.17 -8.07 7.01
CA THR A 477 -4.18 -6.60 7.16
C THR A 477 -5.42 -6.12 7.89
N ALA A 478 -6.60 -6.62 7.53
CA ALA A 478 -7.84 -6.29 8.24
C ALA A 478 -7.84 -6.72 9.72
N ILE A 479 -7.22 -7.86 10.03
CA ILE A 479 -7.05 -8.29 11.42
C ILE A 479 -6.17 -7.31 12.21
N ALA A 480 -5.01 -6.93 11.67
CA ALA A 480 -4.06 -6.05 12.34
C ALA A 480 -4.61 -4.63 12.51
N TRP A 481 -5.20 -4.07 11.45
CA TRP A 481 -5.74 -2.71 11.47
C TRP A 481 -6.98 -2.58 12.35
N SER A 482 -7.78 -3.65 12.50
CA SER A 482 -8.81 -3.71 13.54
C SER A 482 -8.23 -3.52 14.94
N TYR A 483 -7.08 -4.14 15.23
CA TYR A 483 -6.40 -3.93 16.51
C TYR A 483 -5.83 -2.51 16.67
N TYR A 484 -5.31 -1.91 15.60
CA TYR A 484 -4.82 -0.53 15.64
C TYR A 484 -5.94 0.46 15.98
N GLY A 485 -7.08 0.34 15.31
CA GLY A 485 -8.24 1.16 15.62
C GLY A 485 -8.83 0.89 17.01
N ASP A 486 -8.84 -0.36 17.47
CA ASP A 486 -9.23 -0.73 18.85
C ASP A 486 -8.40 0.05 19.90
N ARG A 487 -7.06 0.04 19.78
CA ARG A 487 -6.20 0.78 20.71
C ARG A 487 -6.40 2.30 20.61
N ALA A 488 -6.66 2.83 19.42
CA ALA A 488 -7.01 4.24 19.25
C ALA A 488 -8.37 4.59 19.90
N ILE A 489 -9.36 3.71 19.81
CA ILE A 489 -10.66 3.86 20.47
C ILE A 489 -10.50 3.84 22.00
N ILE A 490 -9.65 2.98 22.54
CA ILE A 490 -9.34 2.97 23.98
C ILE A 490 -8.80 4.32 24.44
N TYR A 491 -7.90 4.92 23.66
CA TYR A 491 -7.36 6.24 23.98
C TYR A 491 -8.46 7.33 23.96
N LEU A 492 -9.37 7.28 22.99
CA LEU A 492 -10.40 8.31 22.80
C LEU A 492 -11.57 8.20 23.79
N VAL A 493 -12.11 7.00 23.99
CA VAL A 493 -13.38 6.78 24.72
C VAL A 493 -13.31 5.62 25.73
N GLY A 494 -12.13 5.01 25.90
CA GLY A 494 -11.91 3.91 26.84
C GLY A 494 -12.36 2.53 26.35
N VAL A 495 -12.14 1.51 27.17
CA VAL A 495 -12.34 0.09 26.85
C VAL A 495 -13.78 -0.23 26.41
N ARG A 496 -14.78 0.52 26.92
CA ARG A 496 -16.19 0.32 26.56
C ARG A 496 -16.50 0.59 25.09
N GLY A 497 -15.70 1.42 24.41
CA GLY A 497 -15.90 1.73 22.99
C GLY A 497 -15.42 0.64 22.03
N VAL A 498 -14.60 -0.31 22.50
CA VAL A 498 -13.94 -1.32 21.66
C VAL A 498 -14.95 -2.26 21.00
N MET A 499 -15.93 -2.73 21.76
CA MET A 499 -16.89 -3.73 21.26
C MET A 499 -17.82 -3.14 20.19
N PRO A 500 -18.44 -1.95 20.36
CA PRO A 500 -19.14 -1.26 19.28
C PRO A 500 -18.25 -1.06 18.04
N TYR A 501 -17.01 -0.59 18.23
CA TYR A 501 -16.07 -0.39 17.12
C TYR A 501 -15.85 -1.68 16.31
N ARG A 502 -15.57 -2.82 16.96
CA ARG A 502 -15.34 -4.10 16.27
C ARG A 502 -16.57 -4.59 15.49
N VAL A 503 -17.79 -4.36 16.01
CA VAL A 503 -19.03 -4.70 15.29
C VAL A 503 -19.16 -3.87 14.02
N PHE A 504 -18.98 -2.55 14.11
CA PHE A 504 -19.02 -1.68 12.94
C PHE A 504 -17.90 -2.01 11.95
N TYR A 505 -16.72 -2.39 12.44
CA TYR A 505 -15.60 -2.82 11.62
C TYR A 505 -15.95 -4.05 10.77
N VAL A 506 -16.52 -5.10 11.39
CA VAL A 506 -16.94 -6.32 10.67
C VAL A 506 -18.10 -6.04 9.71
N ALA A 507 -19.08 -5.26 10.14
CA ALA A 507 -20.23 -4.91 9.28
C ALA A 507 -19.78 -4.11 8.06
N GLY A 508 -18.87 -3.15 8.25
CA GLY A 508 -18.24 -2.42 7.17
C GLY A 508 -17.46 -3.35 6.25
N PHE A 509 -16.61 -4.22 6.81
CA PHE A 509 -15.83 -5.19 6.06
C PHE A 509 -16.73 -6.04 5.14
N PHE A 510 -17.84 -6.59 5.65
CA PHE A 510 -18.83 -7.30 4.82
C PHE A 510 -19.39 -6.43 3.69
N TRP A 511 -19.84 -5.22 4.01
CA TRP A 511 -20.43 -4.29 3.04
C TRP A 511 -19.48 -3.92 1.90
N ALA A 512 -18.19 -3.77 2.18
CA ALA A 512 -17.19 -3.40 1.17
C ALA A 512 -16.92 -4.46 0.11
N ALA A 513 -17.37 -5.70 0.30
CA ALA A 513 -17.26 -6.73 -0.73
C ALA A 513 -17.99 -6.32 -2.02
N VAL A 514 -19.05 -5.50 -1.92
CA VAL A 514 -19.95 -5.15 -3.05
C VAL A 514 -20.09 -3.65 -3.26
N ALA A 515 -19.62 -2.83 -2.32
CA ALA A 515 -19.70 -1.38 -2.40
C ALA A 515 -18.46 -0.77 -3.06
N ASP A 516 -18.63 0.37 -3.75
CA ASP A 516 -17.52 1.20 -4.18
C ASP A 516 -16.82 1.81 -2.95
N THR A 517 -15.52 1.55 -2.82
CA THR A 517 -14.68 1.99 -1.70
C THR A 517 -13.76 3.15 -2.10
N SER A 518 -13.93 3.74 -3.29
CA SER A 518 -13.08 4.82 -3.81
C SER A 518 -13.03 6.04 -2.88
N LEU A 519 -14.19 6.49 -2.34
CA LEU A 519 -14.21 7.59 -1.37
C LEU A 519 -13.50 7.22 -0.06
N VAL A 520 -13.58 5.95 0.34
CA VAL A 520 -12.93 5.45 1.55
C VAL A 520 -11.41 5.45 1.39
N TRP A 521 -10.90 5.11 0.20
CA TRP A 521 -9.49 5.28 -0.17
C TRP A 521 -9.04 6.73 -0.07
N ASP A 522 -9.81 7.67 -0.64
CA ASP A 522 -9.49 9.10 -0.63
C ASP A 522 -9.41 9.64 0.82
N LEU A 523 -10.37 9.26 1.67
CA LEU A 523 -10.36 9.61 3.09
C LEU A 523 -9.18 8.99 3.85
N ALA A 524 -8.84 7.75 3.53
CA ALA A 524 -7.72 7.06 4.16
C ALA A 524 -6.39 7.71 3.82
N ALA A 525 -6.20 8.16 2.58
CA ALA A 525 -4.99 8.87 2.16
C ALA A 525 -4.72 10.10 3.02
N VAL A 526 -5.74 10.94 3.26
CA VAL A 526 -5.61 12.11 4.14
C VAL A 526 -5.36 11.69 5.60
N ALA A 527 -6.08 10.69 6.09
CA ALA A 527 -5.91 10.20 7.47
C ALA A 527 -4.49 9.68 7.75
N ILE A 528 -3.86 9.01 6.78
CA ILE A 528 -2.48 8.52 6.91
C ILE A 528 -1.50 9.67 7.12
N VAL A 529 -1.70 10.79 6.43
CA VAL A 529 -0.82 11.95 6.57
C VAL A 529 -1.04 12.63 7.93
N LEU A 530 -2.30 12.67 8.39
CA LEU A 530 -2.65 13.12 9.74
C LEU A 530 -2.16 12.19 10.84
N MET A 531 -1.78 10.95 10.54
CA MET A 531 -1.03 10.09 11.47
C MET A 531 0.47 10.38 11.37
N THR A 532 0.99 10.42 10.14
CA THR A 532 2.42 10.50 9.84
C THR A 532 3.03 11.80 10.33
N LEU A 533 2.44 12.97 10.00
CA LEU A 533 3.02 14.27 10.34
C LEU A 533 3.15 14.47 11.86
N PRO A 534 2.09 14.25 12.68
CA PRO A 534 2.21 14.28 14.14
C PRO A 534 3.29 13.34 14.68
N ASN A 535 3.32 12.12 14.15
CA ASN A 535 4.24 11.10 14.62
C ASN A 535 5.69 11.51 14.34
N LEU A 536 6.05 11.81 13.09
CA LEU A 536 7.40 12.26 12.73
C LEU A 536 7.85 13.48 13.56
N PHE A 537 6.97 14.46 13.75
CA PHE A 537 7.23 15.60 14.63
C PHE A 537 7.57 15.15 16.05
N GLY A 538 6.75 14.27 16.63
CA GLY A 538 6.96 13.75 17.97
C GLY A 538 8.27 12.95 18.13
N LEU A 539 8.64 12.15 17.13
CA LEU A 539 9.92 11.43 17.13
C LEU A 539 11.09 12.41 17.18
N LEU A 540 11.10 13.43 16.30
CA LEU A 540 12.16 14.43 16.23
C LEU A 540 12.31 15.20 17.54
N MET A 541 11.19 15.58 18.17
CA MET A 541 11.17 16.23 19.49
C MET A 541 11.76 15.35 20.61
N LEU A 542 11.60 14.03 20.50
CA LEU A 542 12.10 13.06 21.48
C LEU A 542 13.46 12.46 21.09
N SER A 543 14.14 12.98 20.08
CA SER A 543 15.41 12.45 19.57
C SER A 543 16.50 12.30 20.64
N LYS A 544 16.68 13.30 21.50
CA LYS A 544 17.66 13.25 22.61
C LYS A 544 17.34 12.13 23.60
N GLU A 545 16.07 11.99 23.94
CA GLU A 545 15.62 10.95 24.87
C GLU A 545 15.76 9.56 24.26
N MET A 546 15.47 9.41 22.96
CA MET A 546 15.71 8.18 22.23
C MET A 546 17.19 7.78 22.31
N LYS A 547 18.11 8.72 22.06
CA LYS A 547 19.55 8.45 22.15
C LYS A 547 19.99 8.03 23.56
N GLN A 548 19.44 8.67 24.59
CA GLN A 548 19.71 8.29 25.98
C GLN A 548 19.16 6.88 26.28
N THR A 549 17.92 6.58 25.87
CA THR A 549 17.28 5.28 26.09
C THR A 549 18.08 4.15 25.43
N VAL A 550 18.61 4.37 24.22
CA VAL A 550 19.50 3.40 23.55
C VAL A 550 20.81 3.22 24.31
N LYS A 551 21.41 4.31 24.80
CA LYS A 551 22.64 4.25 25.59
C LYS A 551 22.43 3.44 26.88
N ASP A 552 21.35 3.70 27.61
CA ASP A 552 21.01 3.01 28.85
C ASP A 552 20.80 1.50 28.62
N TYR A 553 20.15 1.14 27.51
CA TYR A 553 19.96 -0.27 27.14
C TYR A 553 21.29 -1.01 26.98
N TRP A 554 22.27 -0.43 26.26
CA TRP A 554 23.56 -1.06 26.05
C TRP A 554 24.41 -1.10 27.31
N GLN A 555 24.33 -0.08 28.17
CA GLN A 555 25.00 -0.09 29.48
C GLN A 555 24.50 -1.21 30.39
N LYS A 556 23.21 -1.58 30.32
CA LYS A 556 22.65 -2.72 31.07
C LYS A 556 22.99 -4.08 30.46
N GLN A 557 23.38 -4.13 29.19
CA GLN A 557 23.75 -5.37 28.49
C GLN A 557 25.25 -5.68 28.56
N GLU A 558 26.08 -4.69 28.91
CA GLU A 558 27.49 -4.90 29.21
C GLU A 558 27.62 -5.74 30.50
N PRO A 559 28.44 -6.81 30.49
CA PRO A 559 28.54 -7.78 31.58
C PRO A 559 29.16 -7.23 32.86
#